data_AF-A0A521VQG2-F1
#
_entry.id   AF-A0A521VQG2-F1
#
_cell.length_a   1.000
_cell.length_b   1.000
_cell.length_c   1.000
_cell.angle_alpha   90.00
_cell.angle_beta   90.00
_cell.angle_gamma   90.00
#
_symmetry.space_group_name_H-M   'P 1'
#
loop_
_entity.id
_entity.type
_entity.pdbx_description
1 polymer ?
#
loop_
_entity_poly.entity_id
_entity_poly.type
_entity_poly.pdbx_seq_one_letter_code
_entity_poly.pdbx_strand_id
1 'polypeptide(L)' 'QGNLDPAALYAPPERVRAEARRVLDAFGPSPGHVFNLGHGITPQASPDAVAALVDEVRTYSRALRRIRATASAARPASA' A
#
# COMPACT_ATOMS: atom_id res chain seq x y z
N GLN A 1 -12.70 -8.74 1.94
CA GLN A 1 -12.11 -8.84 0.58
C GLN A 1 -11.44 -7.50 0.27
N GLY A 2 -10.27 -7.50 -0.38
CA GLY A 2 -9.33 -6.37 -0.40
C GLY A 2 -9.71 -5.15 -1.25
N ASN A 3 -8.75 -4.26 -1.46
CA ASN A 3 -8.96 -2.89 -1.95
C ASN A 3 -8.18 -2.54 -3.23
N LEU A 4 -7.30 -3.42 -3.72
CA LEU A 4 -6.66 -3.26 -5.03
C LEU A 4 -7.40 -4.07 -6.10
N ASP A 5 -7.69 -3.47 -7.26
CA ASP A 5 -8.18 -4.19 -8.43
C ASP A 5 -7.09 -5.15 -8.95
N PRO A 6 -7.34 -6.47 -9.05
CA PRO A 6 -6.37 -7.43 -9.59
C PRO A 6 -5.87 -7.08 -11.00
N ALA A 7 -6.67 -6.34 -11.80
CA ALA A 7 -6.26 -5.90 -13.13
C ALA A 7 -4.98 -5.04 -13.11
N ALA A 8 -4.66 -4.40 -11.98
CA ALA A 8 -3.41 -3.65 -11.81
C ALA A 8 -2.17 -4.53 -12.02
N LEU A 9 -2.25 -5.84 -11.75
CA LEU A 9 -1.13 -6.79 -11.89
C LEU A 9 -0.77 -7.14 -13.34
N TYR A 10 -1.54 -6.67 -14.32
CA TYR A 10 -1.19 -6.79 -15.75
C TYR A 10 -0.42 -5.58 -16.28
N ALA A 11 -0.27 -4.53 -15.48
CA ALA A 11 0.48 -3.34 -15.86
C ALA A 11 1.99 -3.51 -15.58
N PRO A 12 2.86 -2.68 -16.18
CA PRO A 12 4.27 -2.63 -15.81
C PRO A 12 4.49 -2.35 -14.32
N PRO A 13 5.60 -2.82 -13.73
CA PRO A 13 5.90 -2.67 -12.30
C PRO A 13 5.71 -1.25 -11.75
N GLU A 14 6.05 -0.23 -12.52
CA GLU A 14 5.94 1.18 -12.13
C GLU A 14 4.48 1.58 -11.88
N ARG A 15 3.56 1.07 -12.71
CA ARG A 15 2.12 1.30 -12.58
C ARG A 15 1.54 0.54 -11.40
N VAL A 16 1.99 -0.70 -11.19
CA VAL A 16 1.60 -1.51 -10.01
C VAL A 16 1.95 -0.77 -8.72
N ARG A 17 3.17 -0.23 -8.64
CA ARG A 17 3.63 0.56 -7.49
C ARG A 17 2.78 1.82 -7.28
N ALA A 18 2.41 2.50 -8.37
CA ALA A 18 1.54 3.69 -8.30
C ALA A 18 0.15 3.36 -7.74
N GLU A 19 -0.48 2.27 -8.20
CA GLU A 19 -1.79 1.85 -7.68
C GLU A 19 -1.73 1.39 -6.22
N ALA A 20 -0.67 0.69 -5.82
CA ALA A 20 -0.45 0.32 -4.43
C ALA A 20 -0.37 1.56 -3.52
N ARG A 21 0.39 2.59 -3.93
CA ARG A 21 0.49 3.86 -3.22
C ARG A 21 -0.86 4.57 -3.13
N ARG A 22 -1.61 4.66 -4.24
CA ARG A 22 -2.95 5.27 -4.26
C ARG A 22 -3.89 4.64 -3.23
N VAL A 23 -3.88 3.31 -3.14
CA VAL A 23 -4.70 2.56 -2.18
C VAL A 23 -4.24 2.79 -0.72
N LEU A 24 -2.93 2.83 -0.49
CA LEU A 24 -2.37 3.12 0.84
C LEU A 24 -2.64 4.56 1.30
N ASP A 25 -2.53 5.52 0.39
CA ASP A 25 -2.80 6.94 0.64
C ASP A 25 -4.27 7.19 0.94
N ALA A 26 -5.17 6.51 0.23
CA ALA A 26 -6.61 6.59 0.50
C ALA A 26 -6.98 6.11 1.92
N PHE A 27 -6.23 5.15 2.48
CA PHE A 27 -6.37 4.76 3.89
C PHE A 27 -5.66 5.73 4.85
N GLY A 28 -4.54 6.30 4.41
CA GLY A 28 -3.72 7.22 5.18
C GLY A 28 -2.84 6.53 6.21
N PRO A 29 -2.14 7.29 7.08
CA PRO A 29 -1.14 6.77 8.00
C PRO A 29 -1.75 6.16 9.28
N SER A 30 -2.98 5.66 9.21
CA SER A 30 -3.71 5.05 10.33
C SER A 30 -3.27 3.59 10.59
N PRO A 31 -3.47 3.05 11.81
CA PRO A 31 -3.28 1.62 12.07
C PRO A 31 -4.48 0.80 11.53
N GLY A 32 -4.32 -0.52 11.42
CA GLY A 32 -5.43 -1.45 11.16
C GLY A 32 -5.68 -1.81 9.68
N HIS A 33 -4.91 -1.27 8.74
CA HIS A 33 -5.03 -1.64 7.33
C HIS A 33 -4.34 -2.96 7.00
N VAL A 34 -5.12 -3.94 6.54
CA VAL A 34 -4.63 -5.14 5.86
C VAL A 34 -4.83 -4.96 4.37
N PHE A 35 -3.75 -4.63 3.66
CA PHE A 35 -3.76 -4.51 2.19
C PHE A 35 -4.03 -5.87 1.57
N ASN A 36 -4.92 -5.93 0.58
CA ASN A 36 -5.20 -7.16 -0.16
C ASN A 36 -5.79 -6.86 -1.55
N LEU A 37 -5.82 -7.86 -2.42
CA LEU A 37 -6.56 -7.79 -3.67
C LEU A 37 -8.07 -7.87 -3.42
N GLY A 38 -8.84 -7.18 -4.27
CA GLY A 38 -10.30 -7.21 -4.25
C GLY A 38 -10.89 -8.56 -4.65
N HIS A 39 -10.15 -9.34 -5.43
CA HIS A 39 -10.48 -10.73 -5.84
C HIS A 39 -9.19 -11.56 -5.95
N GLY A 40 -9.33 -12.86 -6.20
CA GLY A 40 -8.19 -13.75 -6.42
C GLY A 40 -7.33 -13.30 -7.61
N ILE A 41 -6.02 -13.55 -7.50
CA ILE A 41 -5.07 -13.37 -8.59
C ILE A 41 -5.30 -14.43 -9.67
N THR A 42 -5.10 -14.07 -10.94
CA THR A 42 -5.14 -15.02 -12.05
C THR A 42 -3.73 -15.50 -12.39
N PRO A 43 -3.56 -16.69 -13.00
CA PRO A 43 -2.25 -17.21 -13.41
C PRO A 43 -1.50 -16.32 -14.42
N GLN A 44 -2.19 -15.38 -15.07
CA GLN A 44 -1.63 -14.48 -16.08
C GLN A 44 -0.89 -13.28 -15.46
N ALA A 45 -1.01 -13.06 -14.16
CA ALA A 45 -0.27 -12.01 -13.47
C ALA A 45 1.24 -12.30 -13.51
N SER A 46 2.03 -11.30 -13.92
CA SER A 46 3.49 -11.44 -13.95
C SER A 46 4.06 -11.58 -12.53
N PRO A 47 4.97 -12.54 -12.27
CA PRO A 47 5.70 -12.62 -11.00
C PRO A 47 6.41 -11.31 -10.64
N ASP A 48 6.93 -10.58 -11.63
CA ASP A 48 7.61 -9.29 -11.41
C ASP A 48 6.63 -8.20 -10.94
N ALA A 49 5.41 -8.20 -11.48
CA ALA A 49 4.35 -7.29 -11.04
C ALA A 49 3.94 -7.60 -9.59
N VAL A 50 3.80 -8.88 -9.24
CA VAL A 50 3.50 -9.31 -7.87
C VAL A 50 4.63 -8.95 -6.91
N ALA A 51 5.89 -9.17 -7.30
CA ALA A 51 7.05 -8.80 -6.50
C ALA A 51 7.10 -7.27 -6.27
N ALA A 52 6.87 -6.47 -7.32
CA ALA A 52 6.80 -5.02 -7.22
C ALA A 52 5.67 -4.54 -6.29
N LEU A 53 4.50 -5.18 -6.34
CA LEU A 53 3.39 -4.89 -5.44
C LEU A 53 3.78 -5.14 -3.97
N VAL A 54 4.31 -6.33 -3.68
CA VAL A 54 4.65 -6.73 -2.31
C VAL A 54 5.75 -5.83 -1.73
N ASP A 55 6.79 -5.55 -2.51
CA ASP A 55 7.88 -4.66 -2.14
C ASP A 55 7.36 -3.24 -1.83
N GLU A 56 6.55 -2.68 -2.72
CA GLU A 56 6.01 -1.33 -2.54
C GLU A 56 5.10 -1.23 -1.31
N VAL A 57 4.20 -2.20 -1.11
CA VAL A 57 3.32 -2.20 0.06
C VAL A 57 4.12 -2.24 1.37
N ARG A 58 5.20 -3.04 1.43
CA ARG A 58 6.06 -3.11 2.62
C ARG A 58 6.82 -1.83 2.86
N THR A 59 7.40 -1.25 1.82
CA THR A 59 8.26 -0.07 1.91
C THR A 59 7.45 1.20 2.17
N TYR A 60 6.40 1.45 1.37
CA TYR A 60 5.59 2.64 1.46
C TYR A 60 4.74 2.69 2.75
N SER A 61 4.14 1.56 3.16
CA SER A 61 3.39 1.51 4.43
C SER A 61 4.28 1.77 5.65
N ARG A 62 5.57 1.42 5.59
CA ARG A 62 6.54 1.74 6.66
C ARG A 62 6.84 3.25 6.70
N ALA A 63 6.94 3.90 5.55
CA ALA A 63 7.10 5.36 5.47
C ALA A 63 5.87 6.09 6.06
N LEU A 64 4.65 5.70 5.69
CA LEU A 64 3.41 6.25 6.25
C LEU A 64 3.34 6.11 7.78
N ARG A 65 3.70 4.94 8.31
CA ARG A 65 3.75 4.71 9.77
C ARG A 65 4.78 5.61 10.47
N ARG A 66 5.92 5.88 9.83
CA ARG A 66 6.94 6.81 10.36
C ARG A 66 6.40 8.24 10.40
N ILE A 67 5.71 8.69 9.34
CA ILE A 67 5.08 10.02 9.29
C ILE A 67 4.06 10.19 10.43
N ARG A 68 3.24 9.17 10.71
CA ARG A 68 2.34 9.21 11.88
C ARG A 68 3.12 9.34 13.19
N ALA A 69 4.19 8.56 13.37
CA ALA A 69 4.96 8.58 14.60
C ALA A 69 5.57 9.96 14.87
N THR A 70 6.12 10.61 13.83
CA THR A 70 6.65 11.98 13.94
C THR A 70 5.55 12.99 14.23
N ALA A 71 4.41 12.92 13.53
CA ALA A 71 3.28 13.82 13.77
C ALA A 71 2.69 13.67 15.19
N SER A 72 2.65 12.46 15.73
CA SER A 72 2.20 12.20 17.11
C SER A 72 3.15 12.75 18.16
N ALA A 73 4.47 12.67 17.92
CA ALA A 73 5.49 13.18 18.84
C ALA A 73 5.56 14.71 18.88
N ALA A 74 5.14 15.38 17.80
CA ALA A 74 5.18 16.85 17.69
C ALA A 74 3.99 17.56 18.35
N ARG A 75 2.97 16.86 18.85
CA ARG A 75 1.84 17.48 19.54
C ARG A 75 2.24 17.83 20.98
N PRO A 76 2.25 19.12 21.39
CA PRO A 76 2.54 19.47 22.78
C PRO A 76 1.45 18.88 23.70
N ALA A 77 1.86 18.39 24.86
CA ALA A 77 0.93 17.97 25.90
C ALA A 77 0.12 19.20 26.34
N SER A 78 -1.19 19.13 26.15
CA SER A 78 -2.11 20.17 26.64
C SER A 78 -1.97 20.28 28.15
N ALA A 79 -1.66 21.50 28.63
CA ALA A 79 -1.68 21.87 30.04
C ALA A 79 -3.12 21.96 30.58
#